data_AF-A0A7V5GYB2-F1
#
_entry.id   AF-A0A7V5GYB2-F1
#
_cell.length_a   1.000
_cell.length_b   1.000
_cell.length_c   1.000
_cell.angle_alpha   90.00
_cell.angle_beta   90.00
_cell.angle_gamma   90.00
#
_symmetry.space_group_name_H-M   'P 1'
#
loop_
_entity.id
_entity.type
_entity.pdbx_description
1 polymer ?
#
loop_
_entity_poly.entity_id
_entity_poly.type
_entity_poly.pdbx_seq_one_letter_code
_entity_poly.pdbx_strand_id
1 'polypeptide(L)'
;MNTISDLRKALGLATDNQVRNRIEAIKDILYPHLRRGPNNQILIAEGGLTLLRQLQDLHDSGLTMAEASSIMRTSANMSDVEAKQVSSGLSTNKQKQDESKEMIALLREELAFLRERVAYLETRLAERREEATSPSWWERLRGEMDGA
;
A
#
# COMPACT_ATOMS: atom_id res chain seq x y z
N MET A 1 -2.77 0.27 27.95
CA MET A 1 -1.39 0.76 27.77
C MET A 1 -0.60 -0.41 27.24
N ASN A 2 0.08 -0.22 26.11
CA ASN A 2 0.68 -1.31 25.34
C ASN A 2 2.21 -1.20 25.40
N THR A 3 2.89 -2.31 25.68
CA THR A 3 4.35 -2.39 25.60
C THR A 3 4.80 -2.59 24.14
N ILE A 4 6.10 -2.50 23.87
CA ILE A 4 6.66 -2.80 22.54
C ILE A 4 6.30 -4.23 22.09
N SER A 5 6.31 -5.20 23.01
CA SER A 5 5.95 -6.59 22.71
C SER A 5 4.48 -6.74 22.35
N ASP A 6 3.59 -6.00 23.04
CA ASP A 6 2.16 -6.00 22.75
C ASP A 6 1.88 -5.34 21.40
N LEU A 7 2.56 -4.23 21.10
CA LEU A 7 2.48 -3.55 19.81
C LEU A 7 2.98 -4.42 18.66
N ARG A 8 4.06 -5.18 18.88
CA ARG A 8 4.56 -6.14 17.88
C ARG A 8 3.47 -7.14 17.48
N LYS A 9 2.79 -7.71 18.47
CA LYS A 9 1.67 -8.64 18.24
C LYS A 9 0.48 -7.95 17.56
N ALA A 10 0.12 -6.75 18.03
CA ALA A 10 -1.02 -6.00 17.53
C ALA A 10 -0.86 -5.49 16.09
N LEU A 11 0.38 -5.22 15.67
CA LEU A 11 0.74 -4.75 14.32
C LEU A 11 1.21 -5.89 13.39
N GLY A 12 1.23 -7.13 13.86
CA GLY A 12 1.68 -8.28 13.07
C GLY A 12 3.16 -8.24 12.67
N LEU A 13 4.01 -7.57 13.45
CA LEU A 13 5.42 -7.35 13.12
C LEU A 13 6.33 -8.49 13.59
N ALA A 14 7.40 -8.75 12.85
CA ALA A 14 8.30 -9.84 13.16
C ALA A 14 9.19 -9.52 14.38
N THR A 15 9.69 -8.28 14.48
CA THR A 15 10.68 -7.90 15.50
C THR A 15 10.33 -6.64 16.27
N ASP A 16 10.82 -6.53 17.50
CA ASP A 16 10.66 -5.33 18.33
C ASP A 16 11.35 -4.11 17.71
N ASN A 17 12.42 -4.31 16.94
CA ASN A 17 13.12 -3.23 16.23
C ASN A 17 12.24 -2.62 15.13
N GLN A 18 11.43 -3.43 14.45
CA GLN A 18 10.46 -2.93 13.48
C GLN A 18 9.38 -2.03 14.12
N VAL A 19 8.99 -2.33 15.37
CA VAL A 19 8.10 -1.46 16.14
C VAL A 19 8.81 -0.15 16.50
N ARG A 20 10.06 -0.22 17.00
CA ARG A 20 10.85 0.98 17.34
C ARG A 20 11.07 1.90 16.14
N ASN A 21 11.37 1.35 14.97
CA ASN A 21 11.56 2.13 13.75
C ASN A 21 10.28 2.87 13.36
N ARG A 22 9.12 2.22 13.47
CA ARG A 22 7.81 2.85 13.23
C ARG A 22 7.50 3.94 14.26
N ILE A 23 7.79 3.68 15.55
CA ILE A 23 7.67 4.69 16.61
C ILE A 23 8.53 5.91 16.30
N GLU A 24 9.78 5.72 15.87
CA GLU A 24 10.67 6.84 15.54
C GLU A 24 10.18 7.62 14.30
N ALA A 25 9.62 6.92 13.31
CA ALA A 25 9.11 7.53 12.07
C ALA A 25 7.96 8.53 12.31
N ILE A 26 7.17 8.36 13.38
CA ILE A 26 6.04 9.24 13.73
C ILE A 26 6.14 9.80 15.15
N LYS A 27 7.36 9.86 15.70
CA LYS A 27 7.59 10.21 17.11
C LYS A 27 7.04 11.56 17.51
N ASP A 28 7.10 12.52 16.60
CA ASP A 28 6.61 13.89 16.76
C ASP A 28 5.10 13.91 17.06
N ILE A 29 4.31 13.15 16.30
CA ILE A 29 2.85 13.05 16.51
C ILE A 29 2.49 12.02 17.59
N LEU A 30 3.36 11.04 17.85
CA LEU A 30 3.13 9.99 18.84
C LEU A 30 3.47 10.42 20.28
N TYR A 31 4.26 11.49 20.45
CA TYR A 31 4.74 11.98 21.74
C TYR A 31 3.65 12.14 22.82
N PRO A 32 2.46 12.70 22.53
CA PRO A 32 1.40 12.85 23.53
C PRO A 32 0.88 11.52 24.11
N HIS A 33 1.05 10.43 23.35
CA HIS A 33 0.59 9.09 23.71
C HIS A 33 1.71 8.20 24.27
N LEU A 34 2.94 8.71 24.36
CA LEU A 34 4.11 7.97 24.80
C LEU A 34 4.37 8.22 26.30
N ARG A 35 4.52 7.14 27.06
CA ARG A 35 4.81 7.15 28.49
C ARG A 35 6.01 6.25 28.80
N ARG A 36 6.75 6.60 29.84
CA ARG A 36 7.82 5.75 30.38
C ARG A 36 7.26 4.92 31.53
N GLY A 37 7.42 3.61 31.44
CA GLY A 37 7.06 2.65 32.48
C GLY A 37 8.23 2.29 33.40
N PRO A 38 8.02 1.31 34.30
CA PRO A 38 9.07 0.74 35.13
C PRO A 38 10.26 0.26 34.27
N ASN A 39 11.48 0.38 34.77
CA ASN A 39 12.71 0.01 34.05
C ASN A 39 12.87 0.70 32.68
N ASN A 40 12.42 1.95 32.55
CA ASN A 40 12.50 2.76 31.32
C ASN A 40 11.79 2.12 30.10
N GLN A 41 10.82 1.25 30.34
CA GLN A 41 10.03 0.63 29.28
C GLN A 41 9.19 1.69 28.54
N ILE A 42 9.06 1.55 27.22
CA ILE A 42 8.18 2.41 26.43
C ILE A 42 6.76 1.84 26.53
N LEU A 43 5.85 2.66 27.02
CA LEU A 43 4.41 2.38 27.11
C LEU A 43 3.67 3.32 26.18
N ILE A 44 2.75 2.78 25.38
CA ILE A 44 1.96 3.56 24.43
C ILE A 44 0.48 3.44 24.78
N ALA A 45 -0.21 4.58 24.84
CA ALA A 45 -1.65 4.64 25.06
C ALA A 45 -2.43 4.09 23.85
N GLU A 46 -3.71 3.74 24.04
CA GLU A 46 -4.56 3.24 22.95
C GLU A 46 -4.60 4.18 21.74
N GLY A 47 -4.67 5.50 21.97
CA GLY A 47 -4.61 6.48 20.87
C GLY A 47 -3.32 6.39 20.04
N GLY A 48 -2.18 6.15 20.68
CA GLY A 48 -0.92 5.95 19.97
C GLY A 48 -0.85 4.62 19.22
N LEU A 49 -1.54 3.58 19.71
CA LEU A 49 -1.68 2.33 18.99
C LEU A 49 -2.51 2.51 17.71
N THR A 50 -3.58 3.31 17.77
CA THR A 50 -4.38 3.67 16.58
C THR A 50 -3.53 4.39 15.54
N LEU A 51 -2.69 5.36 15.94
CA LEU A 51 -1.76 6.03 15.03
C LEU A 51 -0.78 5.03 14.37
N LEU A 52 -0.23 4.10 15.13
CA LEU A 52 0.67 3.08 14.59
C LEU A 52 -0.04 2.11 13.63
N ARG A 53 -1.32 1.80 13.87
CA ARG A 53 -2.13 1.01 12.91
C ARG A 53 -2.35 1.79 11.62
N GLN A 54 -2.73 3.06 11.69
CA GLN A 54 -2.87 3.91 10.51
C GLN A 54 -1.58 4.00 9.69
N LEU A 55 -0.43 4.13 10.37
CA LEU A 55 0.88 4.09 9.70
C LEU A 55 1.11 2.76 8.97
N GLN A 56 0.73 1.64 9.62
CA GLN A 56 0.85 0.31 9.06
C GLN A 56 -0.07 0.13 7.84
N ASP A 57 -1.31 0.60 7.91
CA ASP A 57 -2.26 0.54 6.79
C ASP A 57 -1.76 1.34 5.58
N LEU A 58 -1.18 2.53 5.81
CA LEU A 58 -0.58 3.33 4.74
C LEU A 58 0.63 2.64 4.12
N HIS A 59 1.48 2.02 4.93
CA HIS A 59 2.61 1.25 4.41
C HIS A 59 2.15 0.04 3.61
N ASP A 60 1.13 -0.68 4.08
CA ASP A 60 0.59 -1.87 3.43
C ASP A 60 -0.15 -1.53 2.12
N SER A 61 -0.55 -0.27 1.93
CA SER A 61 -1.03 0.25 0.65
C SER A 61 0.06 0.42 -0.42
N GLY A 62 1.33 0.17 -0.07
CA GLY A 62 2.49 0.24 -0.98
C GLY A 62 3.32 1.52 -0.84
N LEU A 63 2.97 2.40 0.09
CA LEU A 63 3.75 3.62 0.36
C LEU A 63 5.01 3.30 1.16
N THR A 64 6.06 4.05 0.90
CA THR A 64 7.26 3.99 1.74
C THR A 64 6.94 4.55 3.14
N MET A 65 7.71 4.11 4.14
CA MET A 65 7.51 4.57 5.52
C MET A 65 7.68 6.09 5.67
N ALA A 66 8.52 6.72 4.84
CA ALA A 66 8.68 8.17 4.79
C ALA A 66 7.41 8.86 4.28
N GLU A 67 6.85 8.39 3.16
CA GLU A 67 5.61 8.93 2.58
C GLU A 67 4.42 8.74 3.53
N ALA A 68 4.26 7.54 4.08
CA ALA A 68 3.22 7.25 5.06
C ALA A 68 3.31 8.18 6.28
N SER A 69 4.51 8.40 6.82
CA SER A 69 4.72 9.33 7.93
C SER A 69 4.44 10.79 7.55
N SER A 70 4.73 11.19 6.31
CA SER A 70 4.44 12.54 5.81
C SER A 70 2.93 12.79 5.72
N ILE A 71 2.19 11.82 5.16
CA ILE A 71 0.73 11.88 5.07
C ILE A 71 0.10 12.00 6.46
N MET A 72 0.56 11.18 7.42
CA MET A 72 0.06 11.25 8.80
C MET A 72 0.25 12.63 9.45
N ARG A 73 1.40 13.28 9.21
CA ARG A 73 1.65 14.65 9.70
C ARG A 73 0.73 15.66 9.03
N THR A 74 0.55 15.56 7.72
CA THR A 74 -0.37 16.45 7.00
C THR A 74 -1.79 16.29 7.54
N SER A 75 -2.26 15.06 7.78
CA SER A 75 -3.59 14.85 8.36
C SER A 75 -3.73 15.37 9.78
N ALA A 76 -2.70 15.21 10.63
CA ALA A 76 -2.71 15.71 12.00
C ALA A 76 -2.74 17.25 12.05
N ASN A 77 -1.98 17.90 11.16
CA ASN A 77 -2.01 19.35 11.01
C ASN A 77 -3.35 19.84 10.43
N MET A 78 -3.97 19.09 9.50
CA MET A 78 -5.29 19.43 8.96
C MET A 78 -6.38 19.39 10.02
N SER A 79 -6.37 18.43 10.95
CA SER A 79 -7.34 18.43 12.07
C SER A 79 -7.18 19.62 13.02
N ASP A 80 -5.94 20.09 13.22
CA ASP A 80 -5.65 21.26 14.07
C ASP A 80 -5.98 22.59 13.34
N VAL A 81 -5.87 22.59 12.01
CA VAL A 81 -6.25 23.70 11.13
C VAL A 81 -7.77 23.75 10.93
N GLU A 82 -8.48 22.63 10.80
CA GLU A 82 -9.95 22.59 10.69
C GLU A 82 -10.63 23.14 11.94
N ALA A 83 -10.07 22.90 13.14
CA ALA A 83 -10.53 23.54 14.37
C ALA A 83 -10.37 25.09 14.36
N LYS A 84 -9.44 25.61 13.55
CA LYS A 84 -9.19 27.06 13.36
C LYS A 84 -9.79 27.66 12.09
N GLN A 85 -10.13 26.87 11.08
CA GLN A 85 -10.48 27.32 9.72
C GLN A 85 -11.97 27.25 9.35
N VAL A 86 -12.86 26.99 10.30
CA VAL A 86 -14.32 27.11 10.07
C VAL A 86 -14.73 28.54 9.61
N SER A 87 -13.82 29.51 9.59
CA SER A 87 -14.05 30.86 9.05
C SER A 87 -13.45 31.18 7.67
N SER A 88 -12.66 30.30 7.00
CA SER A 88 -11.91 30.74 5.79
C SER A 88 -11.55 29.66 4.74
N GLY A 89 -12.32 28.56 4.63
CA GLY A 89 -11.88 27.37 3.87
C GLY A 89 -12.47 27.10 2.48
N LEU A 90 -13.30 27.95 1.90
CA LEU A 90 -14.11 27.55 0.74
C LEU A 90 -13.38 27.54 -0.62
N SER A 91 -12.30 28.29 -0.79
CA SER A 91 -11.67 28.49 -2.11
C SER A 91 -10.58 27.47 -2.46
N THR A 92 -9.86 26.93 -1.47
CA THR A 92 -8.70 26.05 -1.69
C THR A 92 -9.10 24.58 -1.96
N ASN A 93 -10.27 24.16 -1.48
CA ASN A 93 -10.74 22.78 -1.65
C ASN A 93 -11.11 22.44 -3.09
N LYS A 94 -11.58 23.42 -3.87
CA LYS A 94 -11.99 23.19 -5.26
C LYS A 94 -10.81 22.83 -6.16
N GLN A 95 -9.66 23.48 -5.97
CA GLN A 95 -8.47 23.28 -6.79
C GLN A 95 -7.79 21.91 -6.53
N LYS A 96 -7.67 21.49 -5.26
CA LYS A 96 -7.17 20.14 -4.92
C LYS A 96 -8.08 19.02 -5.41
N GLN A 97 -9.39 19.26 -5.43
CA GLN A 97 -10.36 18.28 -5.91
C GLN A 97 -10.25 18.06 -7.42
N ASP A 98 -9.92 19.11 -8.19
CA ASP A 98 -9.78 19.01 -9.64
C ASP A 98 -8.44 18.34 -10.04
N GLU A 99 -7.32 18.66 -9.38
CA GLU A 99 -6.04 17.96 -9.57
C GLU A 99 -6.15 16.45 -9.25
N SER A 100 -6.91 16.10 -8.19
CA SER A 100 -7.15 14.70 -7.82
C SER A 100 -7.98 13.96 -8.86
N LYS A 101 -8.96 14.62 -9.50
CA LYS A 101 -9.78 14.02 -10.56
C LYS A 101 -8.96 13.77 -11.82
N GLU A 102 -8.08 14.69 -12.20
CA GLU A 102 -7.19 14.54 -13.35
C GLU A 102 -6.25 13.35 -13.15
N MET A 103 -5.63 13.24 -11.97
CA MET A 103 -4.79 12.09 -11.63
C MET A 103 -5.55 10.76 -11.70
N ILE A 104 -6.78 10.71 -11.16
CA ILE A 104 -7.63 9.51 -11.23
C ILE A 104 -7.97 9.15 -12.67
N ALA A 105 -8.22 10.14 -13.54
CA ALA A 105 -8.51 9.91 -14.95
C ALA A 105 -7.30 9.28 -15.67
N LEU A 106 -6.10 9.85 -15.47
CA LEU A 106 -4.86 9.31 -16.05
C LEU A 106 -4.57 7.89 -15.57
N LEU A 107 -4.74 7.61 -14.27
CA LEU A 107 -4.53 6.26 -13.73
C LEU A 107 -5.54 5.25 -14.29
N ARG A 108 -6.78 5.66 -14.54
CA ARG A 108 -7.80 4.79 -15.16
C ARG A 108 -7.47 4.47 -16.61
N GLU A 109 -6.94 5.43 -17.35
CA GLU A 109 -6.49 5.25 -18.72
C GLU A 109 -5.31 4.27 -18.78
N GLU A 110 -4.31 4.46 -17.92
CA GLU A 110 -3.17 3.55 -17.83
C GLU A 110 -3.59 2.13 -17.46
N LEU A 111 -4.51 1.97 -16.50
CA LEU A 111 -5.06 0.66 -16.15
C LEU A 111 -5.83 0.01 -17.31
N ALA A 112 -6.56 0.78 -18.11
CA ALA A 112 -7.25 0.26 -19.28
C ALA A 112 -6.25 -0.24 -20.33
N PHE A 113 -5.22 0.56 -20.62
CA PHE A 113 -4.14 0.21 -21.54
C PHE A 113 -3.40 -1.07 -21.09
N LEU A 114 -3.04 -1.16 -19.81
CA LEU A 114 -2.35 -2.33 -19.27
C LEU A 114 -3.22 -3.59 -19.34
N ARG A 115 -4.53 -3.49 -19.06
CA ARG A 115 -5.46 -4.63 -19.17
C ARG A 115 -5.57 -5.13 -20.61
N GLU A 116 -5.70 -4.22 -21.56
CA GLU A 116 -5.73 -4.58 -22.99
C GLU A 116 -4.42 -5.26 -23.40
N ARG A 117 -3.28 -4.73 -22.96
CA ARG A 117 -1.96 -5.29 -23.27
C ARG A 117 -1.79 -6.70 -22.69
N VAL A 118 -2.25 -6.93 -21.47
CA VAL A 118 -2.22 -8.26 -20.84
C VAL A 118 -3.10 -9.22 -21.63
N ALA A 119 -4.34 -8.85 -21.95
CA ALA A 119 -5.25 -9.70 -22.73
C ALA A 119 -4.66 -10.08 -24.10
N TYR A 120 -4.02 -9.12 -24.79
CA TYR A 120 -3.30 -9.39 -26.04
C TYR A 120 -2.16 -10.39 -25.86
N LEU A 121 -1.34 -10.24 -24.82
CA LEU A 121 -0.23 -11.14 -24.56
C LEU A 121 -0.69 -12.54 -24.15
N GLU A 122 -1.77 -12.65 -23.36
CA GLU A 122 -2.38 -13.92 -22.98
C GLU A 122 -2.93 -14.66 -24.19
N THR A 123 -3.63 -13.96 -25.10
CA THR A 123 -4.13 -14.53 -26.35
C THR A 123 -2.98 -15.05 -27.21
N ARG A 124 -1.92 -14.25 -27.37
CA ARG A 124 -0.73 -14.64 -28.15
C ARG A 124 0.02 -15.83 -27.53
N LEU A 125 0.03 -15.94 -26.19
CA LEU A 125 0.62 -17.08 -25.50
C LEU A 125 -0.25 -18.34 -25.64
N ALA A 126 -1.58 -18.19 -25.66
CA ALA A 126 -2.51 -19.29 -25.89
C ALA A 126 -2.35 -19.84 -27.32
N GLU A 127 -2.33 -18.98 -28.33
CA GLU A 127 -2.08 -19.36 -29.74
C GLU A 127 -0.75 -20.12 -29.89
N ARG A 128 0.32 -19.64 -29.25
CA ARG A 128 1.64 -20.31 -29.29
C ARG A 128 1.65 -21.67 -28.59
N ARG A 129 0.78 -21.88 -27.59
CA ARG A 129 0.62 -23.19 -26.92
C ARG A 129 -0.21 -24.16 -27.76
N GLU A 130 -1.21 -23.66 -28.48
CA GLU A 130 -2.02 -24.45 -29.42
C GLU A 130 -1.21 -24.89 -30.66
N GLU A 131 -0.33 -24.02 -31.17
CA GLU A 131 0.63 -24.38 -32.23
C GLU A 131 1.61 -25.48 -31.79
N ALA A 132 2.02 -25.48 -30.51
CA ALA A 132 2.91 -26.50 -29.96
C ALA A 132 2.21 -27.85 -29.66
N THR A 133 0.88 -27.88 -29.64
CA THR A 133 0.08 -29.10 -29.39
C THR A 133 -0.52 -29.69 -30.67
N SER A 134 -0.45 -28.98 -31.80
CA SER A 134 -0.74 -29.56 -33.11
C SER A 134 0.37 -30.57 -33.46
N PRO A 135 0.05 -31.86 -33.71
CA PRO A 135 1.07 -32.85 -34.05
C PRO A 135 1.85 -32.35 -35.25
N SER A 136 3.17 -32.29 -35.07
CA SER A 136 4.04 -31.80 -36.12
C SER A 136 3.79 -32.68 -37.37
N TRP A 137 3.76 -32.05 -38.54
CA TRP A 137 3.54 -32.76 -39.80
C TRP A 137 4.47 -33.99 -39.98
N TRP A 138 5.64 -33.98 -39.31
CA TRP A 138 6.59 -35.08 -39.21
C TRP A 138 6.16 -36.25 -38.29
N GLU A 139 5.40 -36.02 -37.21
CA GLU A 139 4.80 -37.11 -36.40
C GLU A 139 3.70 -37.84 -37.18
N ARG A 140 2.95 -37.10 -38.00
CA ARG A 140 1.94 -37.66 -38.89
C ARG A 140 2.55 -38.60 -39.93
N LEU A 141 3.68 -38.21 -40.53
CA LEU A 141 4.46 -39.03 -41.45
C LEU A 141 5.07 -40.28 -40.78
N ARG A 142 5.39 -40.22 -39.48
CA ARG A 142 5.96 -41.36 -38.75
C ARG A 142 4.91 -42.46 -38.49
N GLY A 143 3.66 -42.07 -38.20
CA GLY A 143 2.55 -43.01 -38.03
C GLY A 143 2.15 -43.75 -39.30
N GLU A 144 2.40 -43.18 -40.49
CA GLU A 144 2.15 -43.86 -41.77
C GLU A 144 3.24 -44.88 -42.13
N MET A 145 4.46 -44.74 -41.60
CA MET A 145 5.55 -45.71 -41.84
C MET A 145 5.46 -46.95 -40.96
N ASP A 146 4.91 -46.85 -39.75
CA ASP A 146 4.74 -47.99 -38.83
C ASP A 146 3.46 -48.82 -39.14
N GLY A 147 2.70 -48.44 -40.17
CA GLY A 147 1.44 -49.07 -40.58
C GLY A 147 1.48 -49.85 -41.91
N ALA A 148 2.66 -50.08 -42.49
CA ALA A 148 2.88 -50.86 -43.72
C ALA A 148 3.78 -52.08 -43.45
#